data_AF-A0A0F0CLK3-F1
#
_entry.id   AF-A0A0F0CLK3-F1
#
_cell.length_a   1.000
_cell.length_b   1.000
_cell.length_c   1.000
_cell.angle_alpha   90.00
_cell.angle_beta   90.00
_cell.angle_gamma   90.00
#
_symmetry.space_group_name_H-M   'P 1'
#
loop_
_entity.id
_entity.type
_entity.pdbx_description
1 polymer ?
#
loop_
_entity_poly.entity_id
_entity_poly.type
_entity_poly.pdbx_seq_one_letter_code
_entity_poly.pdbx_strand_id
1 'polypeptide(L)'
;MFDILKAVRETAAAKAGAVPSRKPAKLRPELIRLRFEIERTQCAIDAARNHFEQAVDPTLIDCYIYELNAAQLRYQFLLRKFKSQED
;
A
#
# COMPACT_ATOMS: atom_id res chain seq x y z
N MET A 1 -15.05 -3.10 7.66
CA MET A 1 -14.27 -1.93 8.12
C MET A 1 -13.38 -1.56 6.95
N PHE A 2 -13.55 -0.35 6.39
CA PHE A 2 -13.16 0.14 5.05
C PHE A 2 -14.03 -0.38 3.90
N ASP A 3 -14.67 0.39 3.01
CA ASP A 3 -15.14 1.79 3.00
C ASP A 3 -16.35 1.81 2.05
N ILE A 4 -17.55 2.02 2.59
CA ILE A 4 -18.79 2.15 1.81
C ILE A 4 -18.94 3.61 1.40
N LEU A 5 -18.67 3.90 0.13
CA LEU A 5 -19.59 4.63 -0.76
C LEU A 5 -20.57 5.60 -0.05
N LYS A 6 -20.07 6.69 0.52
CA LYS A 6 -20.82 7.89 0.93
C LYS A 6 -19.76 8.97 1.17
N ALA A 7 -19.76 10.15 0.60
CA ALA A 7 -20.86 10.93 0.10
C ALA A 7 -20.29 11.93 -0.91
N VAL A 8 -20.70 11.77 -2.16
CA VAL A 8 -20.80 12.88 -3.10
C VAL A 8 -21.93 13.76 -2.58
N ARG A 9 -21.61 14.97 -2.08
CA ARG A 9 -22.25 16.26 -2.41
C ARG A 9 -21.98 17.33 -1.35
N GLU A 10 -21.55 18.47 -1.88
CA GLU A 10 -22.00 19.81 -1.50
C GLU A 10 -21.63 20.30 -0.09
N THR A 11 -20.59 21.11 -0.02
CA THR A 11 -20.76 22.52 0.37
C THR A 11 -19.68 23.36 -0.32
N ALA A 12 -20.13 24.26 -1.18
CA ALA A 12 -19.34 25.33 -1.74
C ALA A 12 -19.23 26.47 -0.71
N ALA A 13 -18.01 26.90 -0.38
CA ALA A 13 -17.76 28.20 0.24
C ALA A 13 -16.29 28.65 0.04
N ALA A 14 -16.13 29.64 -0.84
CA ALA A 14 -15.19 30.75 -0.80
C ALA A 14 -13.79 30.57 -0.16
N LYS A 15 -12.73 30.66 -1.00
CA LYS A 15 -11.81 31.82 -0.99
C LYS A 15 -10.82 31.74 -2.14
N ALA A 16 -10.69 32.86 -2.86
CA ALA A 16 -9.65 33.10 -3.83
C ALA A 16 -8.26 33.09 -3.17
N GLY A 17 -7.41 32.20 -3.66
CA GLY A 17 -5.97 32.18 -3.44
C GLY A 17 -5.39 31.42 -4.62
N ALA A 18 -4.59 32.10 -5.45
CA ALA A 18 -3.99 31.53 -6.64
C ALA A 18 -3.18 30.29 -6.27
N VAL A 19 -3.72 29.11 -6.60
CA VAL A 19 -3.00 27.84 -6.53
C VAL A 19 -1.97 27.87 -7.66
N PRO A 20 -0.67 27.72 -7.40
CA PRO A 20 0.30 27.56 -8.46
C PRO A 20 -0.09 26.28 -9.20
N SER A 21 -0.41 26.42 -10.48
CA SER A 21 -0.71 25.34 -11.42
C SER A 21 0.49 24.41 -11.53
N ARG A 22 0.67 23.54 -10.53
CA ARG A 22 1.59 22.41 -10.58
C ARG A 22 0.96 21.48 -11.61
N LYS A 23 1.47 21.54 -12.85
CA LYS A 23 1.14 20.58 -13.91
C LYS A 23 1.04 19.21 -13.26
N PRO A 24 -0.04 18.43 -13.46
CA PRO A 24 -0.11 17.09 -12.90
C PRO A 24 1.11 16.35 -13.46
N ALA A 25 2.09 16.09 -12.60
CA ALA A 25 3.24 15.29 -12.97
C ALA A 25 2.64 13.98 -13.47
N LYS A 26 2.78 13.69 -14.76
CA LYS A 26 2.41 12.38 -15.32
C LYS A 26 3.16 11.37 -14.46
N LEU A 27 2.47 10.73 -13.51
CA LEU A 27 3.08 9.69 -12.72
C LEU A 27 3.51 8.63 -13.72
N ARG A 28 4.82 8.38 -13.77
CA ARG A 28 5.40 7.39 -14.66
C ARG A 28 4.60 6.09 -14.47
N PRO A 29 4.07 5.44 -15.53
CA PRO A 29 3.27 4.22 -15.40
C PRO A 29 3.94 3.15 -14.52
N GLU A 30 5.27 3.10 -14.54
CA GLU A 30 6.08 2.23 -13.68
C GLU A 30 5.96 2.54 -12.17
N LEU A 31 5.85 3.82 -11.79
CA LEU A 31 5.63 4.21 -10.39
C LEU A 31 4.24 3.81 -9.90
N ILE A 32 3.23 3.88 -10.78
CA ILE A 32 1.87 3.43 -10.46
C ILE A 32 1.85 1.92 -10.21
N ARG A 33 2.48 1.14 -11.10
CA ARG A 33 2.64 -0.31 -10.94
C ARG A 33 3.40 -0.64 -9.66
N LEU A 34 4.48 0.09 -9.38
CA LEU A 34 5.28 -0.15 -8.19
C LEU A 34 4.51 0.14 -6.90
N ARG A 35 3.69 1.21 -6.88
CA ARG A 35 2.80 1.50 -5.75
C ARG A 35 1.75 0.41 -5.56
N PHE A 36 1.14 -0.06 -6.64
CA PHE A 36 0.19 -1.17 -6.59
C PHE A 36 0.83 -2.44 -6.02
N GLU A 37 2.05 -2.77 -6.44
CA GLU A 37 2.80 -3.92 -5.91
C GLU A 37 3.14 -3.78 -4.41
N ILE A 38 3.43 -2.56 -3.96
CA ILE A 38 3.65 -2.24 -2.54
C ILE A 38 2.37 -2.49 -1.73
N GLU A 39 1.24 -1.93 -2.17
CA GLU A 39 -0.07 -2.11 -1.52
C GLU A 39 -0.48 -3.58 -1.47
N ARG A 40 -0.32 -4.29 -2.60
CA ARG A 40 -0.58 -5.74 -2.67
C ARG A 40 0.30 -6.53 -1.70
N THR A 41 1.57 -6.14 -1.55
CA THR A 41 2.48 -6.80 -0.61
C THR A 41 2.08 -6.51 0.83
N GLN A 42 1.60 -5.31 1.16
CA GLN A 42 1.05 -5.00 2.48
C GLN A 42 -0.16 -5.88 2.81
N CYS A 43 -1.12 -5.99 1.89
CA CYS A 43 -2.27 -6.87 2.09
C CYS A 43 -1.87 -8.34 2.31
N ALA A 44 -0.83 -8.81 1.61
CA ALA A 44 -0.32 -10.17 1.81
C ALA A 44 0.30 -10.35 3.20
N ILE A 45 1.07 -9.37 3.69
CA ILE A 45 1.63 -9.38 5.05
C ILE A 45 0.50 -9.42 6.08
N ASP A 46 -0.53 -8.58 5.92
CA ASP A 46 -1.64 -8.53 6.87
C ASP A 46 -2.46 -9.82 6.86
N ALA A 47 -2.70 -10.42 5.69
CA ALA A 47 -3.36 -11.71 5.58
C ALA A 47 -2.54 -12.83 6.26
N ALA A 48 -1.24 -12.93 5.98
CA ALA A 48 -0.36 -13.91 6.60
C ALA A 48 -0.28 -13.73 8.12
N ARG A 49 -0.27 -12.48 8.61
CA ARG A 49 -0.30 -12.15 10.03
C ARG A 49 -1.61 -12.59 10.69
N ASN A 50 -2.75 -12.31 10.06
CA ASN A 50 -4.06 -12.73 10.57
C ASN A 50 -4.19 -14.25 10.65
N HIS A 51 -3.58 -14.98 9.70
CA HIS A 51 -3.55 -16.45 9.74
C HIS A 51 -2.58 -16.97 10.81
N PHE A 52 -1.40 -16.33 10.96
CA PHE A 52 -0.43 -16.65 12.00
C PHE A 52 -1.02 -16.54 13.41
N GLU A 53 -1.80 -15.49 13.69
CA GLU A 53 -2.47 -15.27 14.98
C GLU A 53 -3.46 -16.39 15.35
N GLN A 54 -4.02 -17.07 14.35
CA GLN A 54 -4.98 -18.16 14.53
C GLN A 54 -4.33 -19.55 14.44
N ALA A 55 -3.05 -19.62 14.04
CA ALA A 55 -2.36 -20.88 13.84
C ALA A 55 -2.00 -21.52 15.19
N VAL A 56 -2.44 -22.77 15.38
CA VAL A 56 -2.13 -23.58 16.57
C VAL A 56 -1.20 -24.75 16.22
N ASP A 57 -1.21 -25.17 14.96
CA ASP A 57 -0.32 -26.22 14.48
C ASP A 57 1.13 -25.71 14.38
N PRO A 58 2.10 -26.37 15.02
CA PRO A 58 3.51 -25.94 15.01
C PRO A 58 4.11 -25.83 13.61
N THR A 59 3.71 -26.69 12.67
CA THR A 59 4.22 -26.65 11.29
C THR A 59 3.66 -25.43 10.55
N LEU A 60 2.38 -25.13 10.73
CA LEU A 60 1.75 -23.93 10.16
C LEU A 60 2.34 -22.64 10.75
N ILE A 61 2.65 -22.63 12.05
CA ILE A 61 3.35 -21.50 12.70
C ILE A 61 4.68 -21.24 12.00
N ASP A 62 5.51 -22.27 11.79
CA ASP A 62 6.78 -22.13 11.07
C ASP A 62 6.57 -21.66 9.63
N CYS A 63 5.61 -22.24 8.90
CA CYS A 63 5.27 -21.82 7.54
C CYS A 63 4.95 -20.31 7.47
N TYR A 64 4.10 -19.82 8.38
CA TYR A 64 3.72 -18.42 8.41
C TYR A 64 4.85 -17.49 8.84
N ILE A 65 5.79 -17.94 9.68
CA ILE A 65 7.02 -17.18 9.99
C ILE A 65 7.84 -16.97 8.71
N TYR A 66 8.06 -18.03 7.93
CA TYR A 66 8.79 -17.92 6.67
C TYR A 66 8.04 -17.08 5.62
N GLU A 67 6.72 -17.23 5.52
CA GLU A 67 5.88 -16.45 4.63
C GLU A 67 5.91 -14.95 4.96
N LEU A 68 5.75 -14.61 6.24
CA LEU A 68 5.83 -13.23 6.73
C LEU A 68 7.20 -12.62 6.44
N ASN A 69 8.28 -13.35 6.72
CA ASN A 69 9.64 -12.86 6.46
C ASN A 69 9.87 -12.62 4.96
N ALA A 70 9.43 -13.54 4.10
CA ALA A 70 9.52 -13.37 2.65
C ALA A 70 8.72 -12.16 2.15
N ALA A 71 7.49 -11.99 2.64
CA ALA A 71 6.64 -10.86 2.29
C ALA A 71 7.23 -9.52 2.77
N GLN A 72 7.81 -9.48 3.98
CA GLN A 72 8.51 -8.31 4.52
C GLN A 72 9.76 -7.96 3.71
N LEU A 73 10.57 -8.94 3.32
CA LEU A 73 11.74 -8.73 2.46
C LEU A 73 11.34 -8.16 1.10
N ARG A 74 10.27 -8.70 0.49
CA ARG A 74 9.70 -8.16 -0.75
C ARG A 74 9.25 -6.72 -0.56
N TYR A 75 8.56 -6.41 0.53
CA TYR A 75 8.10 -5.05 0.83
C TYR A 75 9.27 -4.06 0.94
N GLN A 76 10.32 -4.43 1.68
CA GLN A 76 11.52 -3.60 1.80
C GLN A 76 12.21 -3.36 0.46
N PHE A 77 12.31 -4.40 -0.38
CA PHE A 77 12.86 -4.28 -1.72
C PHE A 77 12.04 -3.31 -2.59
N LEU A 78 10.72 -3.44 -2.59
CA LEU A 78 9.83 -2.57 -3.37
C LEU A 78 9.92 -1.12 -2.90
N LEU A 79 10.00 -0.87 -1.59
CA LEU A 79 10.19 0.48 -1.05
C LEU A 79 11.52 1.11 -1.47
N ARG A 80 12.62 0.35 -1.46
CA ARG A 80 13.92 0.84 -1.96
C ARG A 80 13.84 1.18 -3.44
N LYS A 81 13.24 0.30 -4.24
CA LYS A 81 13.02 0.54 -5.67
C LYS A 81 12.16 1.77 -5.92
N PHE A 82 11.15 2.02 -5.08
CA PHE A 82 10.26 3.16 -5.19
C PHE A 82 11.00 4.47 -4.94
N LYS A 83 11.79 4.53 -3.85
CA LYS A 83 12.63 5.69 -3.54
C LYS A 83 13.64 6.01 -4.65
N SER A 84 14.33 4.99 -5.17
CA SER A 84 15.29 5.18 -6.27
C SER A 84 14.65 5.61 -7.60
N GLN A 85 13.33 5.55 -7.73
CA GLN A 85 12.59 6.08 -8.88
C GLN A 85 11.87 7.40 -8.57
N GLU A 86 11.93 7.92 -7.35
CA GLU A 86 11.48 9.29 -7.04
C GLU A 86 12.60 10.32 -7.21
N ASP A 87 13.85 9.91 -6.96
CA ASP A 87 15.07 10.66 -7.26
C ASP A 87 15.33 10.79 -8.78
#